data_AF-A0A800IMQ0-F1
#
_entry.id   AF-A0A800IMQ0-F1
#
_cell.length_a   1.000
_cell.length_b   1.000
_cell.length_c   1.000
_cell.angle_alpha   90.00
_cell.angle_beta   90.00
_cell.angle_gamma   90.00
#
_symmetry.space_group_name_H-M   'P 1'
#
loop_
_entity.id
_entity.type
_entity.pdbx_description
1 polymer ?
#
loop_
_entity_poly.entity_id
_entity_poly.type
_entity_poly.pdbx_seq_one_letter_code
_entity_poly.pdbx_strand_id
1 'polypeptide(L)'
;MIRSFPRTAIVGIFFFTLSVSIGSAQGTNPTYPEGFDEPMPLYEAALGKFTRPITSTNKKAQAFFDQGIQLKYSFAIKEAARSFYEAQKHDPNSAISYWGEAWAWGRYLNGRMSSDNASRAYAAIQKARALSKDHASPVEKALIEAMAVRYVEDYDPDTRKVQDKTYAKAMQAVYEIYPNDVDVATVYAEALFLLMPRAGTRELDDPQVIQLHRVLQGVLKTDIRHPGACHLYIHATESTTTPELAEGCAEYLGDTIPGASHINHMPSHTFNEIGRWGDSVRANLQAWHSDQKAAVGEGVAIYPAHNLAMLIYAASNDGQGAIAIQAAKDFAGIRNGNNMHWVLTLIRFGRFAEVLELTDQPERKMDSEIWNFAQGYAHLRTGKVDKAQEYLKRVRKAEKSSQSDGGRQHKIFGTIAGILEGEIHRESGDLNASIKSFEKAVSTEDEL
;
A
#
# COMPACT_ATOMS: atom_id res chain seq x y z
N MET A 1 43.59 40.96 -53.41
CA MET A 1 44.45 41.72 -52.46
C MET A 1 43.65 41.91 -51.18
N ILE A 2 43.73 40.99 -50.23
CA ILE A 2 44.75 40.93 -49.15
C ILE A 2 44.63 42.16 -48.24
N ARG A 3 44.11 42.00 -47.02
CA ARG A 3 44.91 42.02 -45.78
C ARG A 3 44.05 41.79 -44.53
N SER A 4 44.29 40.64 -43.92
CA SER A 4 44.04 40.29 -42.52
C SER A 4 45.01 41.00 -41.57
N PHE A 5 44.60 41.25 -40.33
CA PHE A 5 45.43 41.20 -39.10
C PHE A 5 44.49 41.24 -37.85
N PRO A 6 44.95 40.82 -36.65
CA PRO A 6 44.42 39.64 -35.96
C PRO A 6 43.69 39.95 -34.64
N ARG A 7 42.87 39.00 -34.18
CA ARG A 7 42.36 38.98 -32.80
C ARG A 7 43.37 38.27 -31.89
N THR A 8 43.92 39.00 -30.94
CA THR A 8 44.72 38.50 -29.81
C THR A 8 43.83 37.66 -28.90
N ALA A 9 44.20 36.40 -28.70
CA ALA A 9 43.62 35.52 -27.69
C ALA A 9 44.36 35.71 -26.36
N ILE A 10 43.63 36.04 -25.30
CA ILE A 10 44.15 36.03 -23.93
C ILE A 10 44.04 34.59 -23.43
N VAL A 11 45.19 33.94 -23.26
CA VAL A 11 45.31 32.62 -22.62
C VAL A 11 45.36 32.85 -21.12
N GLY A 12 44.26 32.55 -20.43
CA GLY A 12 44.24 32.46 -18.97
C GLY A 12 44.77 31.10 -18.53
N ILE A 13 45.95 31.08 -17.92
CA ILE A 13 46.54 29.89 -17.28
C ILE A 13 45.79 29.65 -15.96
N PHE A 14 44.96 28.61 -15.91
CA PHE A 14 44.40 28.10 -14.65
C PHE A 14 45.34 27.04 -14.08
N PHE A 15 45.93 27.33 -12.93
CA PHE A 15 46.63 26.33 -12.12
C PHE A 15 45.59 25.36 -11.50
N PHE A 16 45.61 24.10 -11.92
CA PHE A 16 44.91 23.02 -11.21
C PHE A 16 45.79 22.53 -10.06
N THR A 17 45.45 22.92 -8.83
CA THR A 17 45.96 22.26 -7.63
C THR A 17 45.12 21.00 -7.37
N LEU A 18 45.67 19.83 -7.69
CA LEU A 18 45.10 18.55 -7.24
C LEU A 18 45.27 18.46 -5.72
N SER A 19 44.18 18.69 -4.99
CA SER A 19 44.07 18.36 -3.57
C SER A 19 43.48 16.96 -3.46
N VAL A 20 44.35 15.97 -3.24
CA VAL A 20 43.92 14.62 -2.85
C VAL A 20 43.39 14.73 -1.42
N SER A 21 42.06 14.78 -1.30
CA SER A 21 41.38 14.68 -0.01
C SER A 21 41.37 13.21 0.39
N ILE A 22 42.21 12.84 1.34
CA ILE A 22 42.10 11.56 2.05
C ILE A 22 40.84 11.67 2.92
N GLY A 23 39.73 11.15 2.41
CA GLY A 23 38.48 11.04 3.16
C GLY A 23 38.67 10.10 4.34
N SER A 24 38.70 10.66 5.54
CA SER A 24 38.52 9.89 6.76
C SER A 24 37.04 9.51 6.86
N ALA A 25 36.75 8.21 6.87
CA ALA A 25 35.41 7.69 7.12
C ALA A 25 35.04 7.94 8.60
N GLN A 26 34.43 9.09 8.88
CA GLN A 26 33.61 9.30 10.06
C GLN A 26 32.21 8.75 9.76
N GLY A 27 31.77 7.75 10.53
CA GLY A 27 30.43 7.18 10.42
C GLY A 27 29.38 8.29 10.49
N THR A 28 28.71 8.53 9.38
CA THR A 28 27.67 9.55 9.29
C THR A 28 26.42 9.02 9.97
N ASN A 29 25.93 9.73 10.99
CA ASN A 29 24.61 9.44 11.56
C ASN A 29 23.56 9.45 10.43
N PRO A 30 22.60 8.52 10.43
CA PRO A 30 21.59 8.48 9.38
C PRO A 30 20.76 9.77 9.39
N THR A 31 20.43 10.29 8.21
CA THR A 31 19.53 11.44 8.07
C THR A 31 18.10 10.98 8.34
N TYR A 32 17.35 11.67 9.19
CA TYR A 32 15.93 11.40 9.44
C TYR A 32 15.00 12.33 8.64
N PRO A 33 13.73 11.95 8.40
CA PRO A 33 12.75 12.86 7.82
C PRO A 33 12.57 14.12 8.67
N GLU A 34 12.16 15.22 8.05
CA GLU A 34 11.79 16.44 8.77
C GLU A 34 10.69 16.16 9.81
N GLY A 35 10.81 16.77 10.99
CA GLY A 35 9.88 16.60 12.11
C GLY A 35 9.93 15.24 12.80
N PHE A 36 10.89 14.37 12.46
CA PHE A 36 10.97 13.03 13.07
C PHE A 36 11.20 13.07 14.58
N ASP A 37 12.02 14.00 15.05
CA ASP A 37 12.40 14.18 16.46
C ASP A 37 11.42 15.06 17.26
N GLU A 38 10.41 15.65 16.61
CA GLU A 38 9.36 16.38 17.31
C GLU A 38 8.61 15.47 18.29
N PRO A 39 8.16 15.99 19.45
CA PRO A 39 7.39 15.22 20.43
C PRO A 39 6.20 14.52 19.79
N MET A 40 6.14 13.20 19.95
CA MET A 40 5.03 12.41 19.45
C MET A 40 3.91 12.33 20.50
N PRO A 41 2.65 12.67 20.16
CA PRO A 41 1.52 12.44 21.06
C PRO A 41 1.17 10.94 21.15
N LEU A 42 0.52 10.56 22.24
CA LEU A 42 -0.19 9.27 22.31
C LEU A 42 -1.54 9.42 21.60
N TYR A 43 -1.82 8.54 20.63
CA TYR A 43 -3.07 8.52 19.89
C TYR A 43 -4.14 7.70 20.64
N GLU A 44 -4.48 8.10 21.86
CA GLU A 44 -5.39 7.34 22.74
C GLU A 44 -6.75 7.04 22.08
N ALA A 45 -7.26 7.94 21.24
CA ALA A 45 -8.51 7.76 20.50
C ALA A 45 -8.40 6.80 19.30
N ALA A 46 -7.19 6.57 18.78
CA ALA A 46 -6.96 5.77 17.58
C ALA A 46 -6.43 4.36 17.88
N LEU A 47 -5.81 4.16 19.04
CA LEU A 47 -5.23 2.88 19.44
C LEU A 47 -6.25 1.95 20.10
N GLY A 48 -5.99 0.65 20.01
CA GLY A 48 -6.72 -0.37 20.74
C GLY A 48 -6.00 -0.82 22.00
N LYS A 49 -6.40 -1.99 22.51
CA LYS A 49 -5.96 -2.56 23.79
C LYS A 49 -4.69 -3.41 23.69
N PHE A 50 -4.11 -3.55 22.50
CA PHE A 50 -2.92 -4.38 22.32
C PHE A 50 -1.74 -3.81 23.11
N THR A 51 -1.04 -4.68 23.83
CA THR A 51 0.16 -4.34 24.59
C THR A 51 1.15 -5.49 24.55
N ARG A 52 2.45 -5.18 24.50
CA ARG A 52 3.54 -6.14 24.65
C ARG A 52 4.48 -5.65 25.75
N PRO A 53 4.54 -6.32 26.92
CA PRO A 53 5.45 -5.93 27.98
C PRO A 53 6.91 -5.85 27.52
N ILE A 54 7.61 -4.78 27.90
CA ILE A 54 9.03 -4.60 27.59
C ILE A 54 9.91 -4.64 28.85
N THR A 55 11.21 -4.88 28.67
CA THR A 55 12.22 -4.74 29.74
C THR A 55 12.50 -3.26 30.03
N SER A 56 11.50 -2.58 30.57
CA SER A 56 11.56 -1.21 31.08
C SER A 56 10.56 -1.05 32.21
N THR A 57 10.93 -0.28 33.23
CA THR A 57 10.00 0.15 34.28
C THR A 57 9.34 1.50 33.97
N ASN A 58 9.73 2.15 32.87
CA ASN A 58 9.19 3.44 32.48
C ASN A 58 7.85 3.27 31.76
N LYS A 59 6.76 3.69 32.43
CA LYS A 59 5.39 3.59 31.90
C LYS A 59 5.18 4.34 30.59
N LYS A 60 5.87 5.45 30.36
CA LYS A 60 5.77 6.20 29.09
C LYS A 60 6.48 5.45 27.97
N ALA A 61 7.65 4.86 28.24
CA ALA A 61 8.34 4.04 27.25
C ALA A 61 7.49 2.82 26.84
N GLN A 62 6.83 2.15 27.79
CA GLN A 62 5.87 1.08 27.51
C GLN A 62 4.71 1.56 26.62
N ALA A 63 4.07 2.69 26.96
CA ALA A 63 2.94 3.22 26.19
C ALA A 63 3.31 3.56 24.74
N PHE A 64 4.46 4.22 24.53
CA PHE A 64 4.93 4.54 23.19
C PHE A 64 5.42 3.30 22.42
N PHE A 65 5.94 2.29 23.11
CA PHE A 65 6.27 1.02 22.48
C PHE A 65 5.01 0.28 21.99
N ASP A 66 3.97 0.23 22.83
CA ASP A 66 2.67 -0.37 22.46
C ASP A 66 2.03 0.36 21.28
N GLN A 67 2.06 1.70 21.28
CA GLN A 67 1.66 2.52 20.14
C GLN A 67 2.49 2.17 18.90
N GLY A 68 3.81 2.08 19.02
CA GLY A 68 4.71 1.74 17.92
C GLY A 68 4.38 0.40 17.28
N ILE A 69 4.10 -0.63 18.08
CA ILE A 69 3.69 -1.95 17.55
C ILE A 69 2.35 -1.86 16.83
N GLN A 70 1.34 -1.22 17.43
CA GLN A 70 0.03 -1.07 16.81
C GLN A 70 0.11 -0.33 15.48
N LEU A 71 0.88 0.76 15.42
CA LEU A 71 1.11 1.53 14.19
C LEU A 71 1.91 0.71 13.17
N LYS A 72 2.88 -0.11 13.61
CA LYS A 72 3.62 -1.01 12.71
C LYS A 72 2.70 -2.08 12.12
N TYR A 73 1.82 -2.68 12.92
CA TYR A 73 0.79 -3.59 12.41
C TYR A 73 -0.21 -2.89 11.51
N SER A 74 -0.44 -1.59 11.69
CA SER A 74 -1.29 -0.78 10.81
C SER A 74 -0.59 -0.30 9.54
N PHE A 75 0.70 -0.59 9.35
CA PHE A 75 1.55 -0.06 8.28
C PHE A 75 1.70 1.48 8.27
N ALA A 76 1.44 2.16 9.38
CA ALA A 76 1.80 3.56 9.61
C ALA A 76 3.30 3.67 9.93
N ILE A 77 4.14 3.40 8.93
CA ILE A 77 5.58 3.14 9.10
C ILE A 77 6.33 4.28 9.79
N LYS A 78 6.09 5.52 9.36
CA LYS A 78 6.81 6.69 9.91
C LYS A 78 6.37 6.96 11.35
N GLU A 79 5.07 6.87 11.62
CA GLU A 79 4.46 7.08 12.93
C GLU A 79 4.89 5.97 13.91
N ALA A 80 5.00 4.72 13.44
CA ALA A 80 5.56 3.62 14.22
C ALA A 80 7.01 3.90 14.61
N ALA A 81 7.87 4.27 13.65
CA ALA A 81 9.27 4.61 13.92
C ALA A 81 9.40 5.78 14.91
N ARG A 82 8.60 6.84 14.76
CA ARG A 82 8.56 7.97 15.70
C ARG A 82 8.10 7.54 17.10
N SER A 83 7.15 6.61 17.21
CA SER A 83 6.68 6.12 18.52
C SER A 83 7.77 5.35 19.24
N PHE A 84 8.48 4.47 18.53
CA PHE A 84 9.63 3.78 19.10
C PHE A 84 10.75 4.74 19.49
N TYR A 85 11.01 5.77 18.68
CA TYR A 85 11.96 6.83 19.01
C TYR A 85 11.55 7.63 20.26
N GLU A 86 10.26 7.97 20.41
CA GLU A 86 9.75 8.65 21.61
C GLU A 86 9.87 7.75 22.86
N ALA A 87 9.67 6.43 22.71
CA ALA A 87 9.94 5.47 23.78
C ALA A 87 11.41 5.49 24.22
N GLN A 88 12.36 5.61 23.28
CA GLN A 88 13.80 5.74 23.58
C GLN A 88 14.13 7.05 24.30
N LYS A 89 13.45 8.16 23.99
CA LYS A 89 13.65 9.41 24.75
C LYS A 89 13.25 9.27 26.22
N HIS A 90 12.22 8.48 26.49
CA HIS A 90 11.76 8.20 27.85
C HIS A 90 12.61 7.16 28.58
N ASP A 91 13.08 6.14 27.87
CA ASP A 91 14.03 5.16 28.39
C ASP A 91 15.15 4.88 27.37
N PRO A 92 16.28 5.61 27.47
CA PRO A 92 17.42 5.44 26.56
C PRO A 92 18.10 4.08 26.64
N ASN A 93 17.79 3.28 27.66
CA ASN A 93 18.32 1.93 27.82
C ASN A 93 17.38 0.85 27.29
N SER A 94 16.15 1.19 26.86
CA SER A 94 15.20 0.22 26.30
C SER A 94 15.71 -0.34 24.96
N ALA A 95 16.43 -1.45 25.02
CA ALA A 95 17.03 -2.09 23.84
C ALA A 95 15.95 -2.47 22.81
N ILE A 96 14.78 -2.92 23.27
CA ILE A 96 13.68 -3.31 22.40
C ILE A 96 13.01 -2.12 21.70
N SER A 97 13.05 -0.91 22.28
CA SER A 97 12.56 0.29 21.57
C SER A 97 13.45 0.65 20.37
N TYR A 98 14.75 0.41 20.45
CA TYR A 98 15.65 0.55 19.28
C TYR A 98 15.40 -0.55 18.23
N TRP A 99 15.09 -1.78 18.67
CA TRP A 99 14.65 -2.84 17.77
C TRP A 99 13.34 -2.49 17.05
N GLY A 100 12.37 -1.92 17.76
CA GLY A 100 11.10 -1.50 17.19
C GLY A 100 11.29 -0.44 16.10
N GLU A 101 12.16 0.54 16.33
CA GLU A 101 12.51 1.52 15.30
C GLU A 101 13.14 0.85 14.07
N ALA A 102 14.11 -0.05 14.27
CA ALA A 102 14.71 -0.81 13.18
C ALA A 102 13.69 -1.66 12.41
N TRP A 103 12.71 -2.21 13.12
CA TRP A 103 11.61 -2.98 12.52
C TRP A 103 10.71 -2.09 11.66
N ALA A 104 10.38 -0.89 12.13
CA ALA A 104 9.55 0.06 11.41
C ALA A 104 10.19 0.50 10.10
N TRP A 105 11.48 0.84 10.10
CA TRP A 105 12.18 1.26 8.88
C TRP A 105 12.37 0.15 7.83
N GLY A 106 12.17 -1.10 8.22
CA GLY A 106 12.29 -2.25 7.35
C GLY A 106 11.32 -2.29 6.18
N ARG A 107 11.58 -3.23 5.26
CA ARG A 107 10.59 -3.62 4.26
C ARG A 107 9.36 -4.23 4.96
N TYR A 108 8.18 -3.89 4.45
CA TYR A 108 6.89 -4.46 4.83
C TYR A 108 6.12 -4.90 3.57
N LEU A 109 4.96 -5.53 3.73
CA LEU A 109 4.24 -6.15 2.61
C LEU A 109 3.91 -5.15 1.47
N ASN A 110 3.49 -3.94 1.85
CA ASN A 110 3.02 -2.94 0.89
C ASN A 110 4.11 -2.00 0.34
N GLY A 111 5.33 -1.99 0.89
CA GLY A 111 6.38 -1.05 0.46
C GLY A 111 7.79 -1.64 0.43
N ARG A 112 8.61 -1.15 -0.51
CA ARG A 112 10.05 -1.45 -0.57
C ARG A 112 10.80 -0.65 0.50
N MET A 113 11.97 -1.14 0.91
CA MET A 113 12.89 -0.38 1.75
C MET A 113 13.80 0.49 0.88
N SER A 114 13.87 1.79 1.18
CA SER A 114 14.83 2.71 0.56
C SER A 114 16.21 2.61 1.22
N SER A 115 17.25 3.13 0.56
CA SER A 115 18.60 3.16 1.15
C SER A 115 18.67 4.01 2.43
N ASP A 116 17.97 5.14 2.47
CA ASP A 116 17.89 5.96 3.69
C ASP A 116 17.26 5.18 4.86
N ASN A 117 16.18 4.44 4.59
CA ASN A 117 15.54 3.61 5.61
C ASN A 117 16.47 2.46 6.06
N ALA A 118 17.24 1.88 5.13
CA ALA A 118 18.21 0.84 5.46
C ALA A 118 19.28 1.34 6.43
N SER A 119 19.80 2.56 6.19
CA SER A 119 20.79 3.20 7.07
C SER A 119 20.22 3.48 8.47
N ARG A 120 18.98 4.01 8.56
CA ARG A 120 18.28 4.21 9.84
C ARG A 120 18.07 2.89 10.58
N ALA A 121 17.58 1.87 9.89
CA ALA A 121 17.35 0.54 10.46
C ALA A 121 18.63 -0.11 10.98
N TYR A 122 19.74 0.02 10.23
CA TYR A 122 21.05 -0.46 10.64
C TYR A 122 21.54 0.24 11.90
N ALA A 123 21.51 1.57 11.94
CA ALA A 123 21.94 2.33 13.12
C ALA A 123 21.13 1.97 14.37
N ALA A 124 19.79 1.90 14.24
CA ALA A 124 18.90 1.53 15.34
C ALA A 124 19.18 0.11 15.85
N ILE A 125 19.33 -0.88 14.95
CA ILE A 125 19.58 -2.26 15.39
C ILE A 125 20.96 -2.45 16.03
N GLN A 126 22.01 -1.75 15.58
CA GLN A 126 23.31 -1.80 16.24
C GLN A 126 23.24 -1.23 17.67
N LYS A 127 22.47 -0.14 17.86
CA LYS A 127 22.22 0.41 19.20
C LYS A 127 21.44 -0.57 20.08
N ALA A 128 20.42 -1.23 19.53
CA ALA A 128 19.66 -2.27 20.23
C ALA A 128 20.57 -3.41 20.71
N ARG A 129 21.44 -3.94 19.83
CA ARG A 129 22.41 -4.98 20.18
C ARG A 129 23.35 -4.57 21.30
N ALA A 130 23.88 -3.35 21.25
CA ALA A 130 24.79 -2.85 22.27
C ALA A 130 24.13 -2.82 23.66
N LEU A 131 22.86 -2.40 23.74
CA LEU A 131 22.09 -2.34 24.99
C LEU A 131 21.57 -3.71 25.45
N SER A 132 21.32 -4.64 24.53
CA SER A 132 20.70 -5.95 24.80
C SER A 132 21.49 -6.86 25.76
N LYS A 133 22.74 -6.53 26.06
CA LYS A 133 23.56 -7.27 27.03
C LYS A 133 23.02 -7.15 28.44
N ASP A 134 22.59 -5.94 28.82
CA ASP A 134 22.21 -5.58 30.20
C ASP A 134 20.75 -5.11 30.31
N HIS A 135 20.12 -4.74 29.18
CA HIS A 135 18.80 -4.10 29.13
C HIS A 135 17.82 -4.80 28.18
N ALA A 136 17.87 -6.12 28.12
CA ALA A 136 16.89 -6.93 27.39
C ALA A 136 16.61 -8.25 28.12
N SER A 137 15.35 -8.68 28.07
CA SER A 137 14.98 -10.04 28.45
C SER A 137 15.51 -11.07 27.44
N PRO A 138 15.54 -12.37 27.76
CA PRO A 138 16.00 -13.40 26.83
C PRO A 138 15.28 -13.39 25.47
N VAL A 139 13.96 -13.12 25.45
CA VAL A 139 13.18 -13.09 24.20
C VAL A 139 13.48 -11.83 23.39
N GLU A 140 13.61 -10.66 24.04
CA GLU A 140 13.99 -9.41 23.36
C GLU A 140 15.39 -9.50 22.76
N LYS A 141 16.34 -10.09 23.50
CA LYS A 141 17.69 -10.32 23.00
C LYS A 141 17.70 -11.23 21.77
N ALA A 142 16.86 -12.28 21.77
CA ALA A 142 16.73 -13.16 20.62
C ALA A 142 16.14 -12.43 19.39
N LEU A 143 15.12 -11.60 19.58
CA LEU A 143 14.53 -10.76 18.52
C LEU A 143 15.54 -9.74 17.96
N ILE A 144 16.34 -9.12 18.84
CA ILE A 144 17.39 -8.16 18.48
C ILE A 144 18.46 -8.84 17.62
N GLU A 145 18.99 -9.99 18.06
CA GLU A 145 20.01 -10.70 17.31
C GLU A 145 19.48 -11.26 15.97
N ALA A 146 18.23 -11.72 15.93
CA ALA A 146 17.60 -12.14 14.69
C ALA A 146 17.44 -10.97 13.71
N MET A 147 17.03 -9.78 14.16
CA MET A 147 16.88 -8.62 13.28
C MET A 147 18.22 -8.00 12.88
N ALA A 148 19.26 -8.13 13.69
CA ALA A 148 20.59 -7.63 13.38
C ALA A 148 21.16 -8.20 12.08
N VAL A 149 20.85 -9.45 11.73
CA VAL A 149 21.32 -10.07 10.47
C VAL A 149 20.55 -9.56 9.24
N ARG A 150 19.41 -8.88 9.45
CA ARG A 150 18.53 -8.35 8.39
C ARG A 150 19.08 -7.07 7.76
N TYR A 151 19.83 -6.27 8.52
CA TYR A 151 20.32 -4.96 8.11
C TYR A 151 21.85 -4.95 8.10
N VAL A 152 22.40 -4.51 6.98
CA VAL A 152 23.84 -4.42 6.73
C VAL A 152 24.21 -2.95 6.53
N GLU A 153 25.46 -2.60 6.81
CA GLU A 153 25.98 -1.23 6.69
C GLU A 153 25.90 -0.73 5.25
N ASP A 154 26.47 -1.52 4.33
CA ASP A 154 26.46 -1.24 2.89
C ASP A 154 25.23 -1.87 2.25
N TYR A 155 24.08 -1.20 2.36
CA TYR A 155 22.83 -1.68 1.79
C TYR A 155 22.83 -1.57 0.25
N ASP A 156 22.68 -2.73 -0.40
CA ASP A 156 22.38 -2.84 -1.82
C ASP A 156 20.93 -3.34 -2.03
N PRO A 157 20.03 -2.53 -2.62
CA PRO A 157 18.66 -2.94 -2.96
C PRO A 157 18.55 -4.25 -3.75
N ASP A 158 19.54 -4.56 -4.59
CA ASP A 158 19.53 -5.76 -5.45
C ASP A 158 19.81 -7.04 -4.64
N THR A 159 20.50 -6.91 -3.51
CA THR A 159 20.77 -8.05 -2.61
C THR A 159 19.69 -8.28 -1.57
N ARG A 160 18.70 -7.38 -1.41
CA ARG A 160 17.67 -7.38 -0.34
C ARG A 160 17.06 -8.76 -0.05
N LYS A 161 16.80 -9.54 -1.09
CA LYS A 161 16.20 -10.89 -0.97
C LYS A 161 17.08 -11.85 -0.16
N VAL A 162 18.40 -11.70 -0.22
CA VAL A 162 19.35 -12.47 0.58
C VAL A 162 19.19 -12.14 2.06
N GLN A 163 19.15 -10.86 2.43
CA GLN A 163 18.99 -10.48 3.84
C GLN A 163 17.59 -10.84 4.39
N ASP A 164 16.52 -10.74 3.59
CA ASP A 164 15.19 -11.19 4.00
C ASP A 164 15.16 -12.71 4.25
N LYS A 165 15.83 -13.52 3.41
CA LYS A 165 15.95 -14.98 3.64
C LYS A 165 16.74 -15.31 4.91
N THR A 166 17.87 -14.62 5.13
CA THR A 166 18.68 -14.81 6.33
C THR A 166 17.89 -14.43 7.59
N TYR A 167 17.15 -13.33 7.53
CA TYR A 167 16.27 -12.89 8.61
C TYR A 167 15.15 -13.88 8.90
N ALA A 168 14.46 -14.40 7.88
CA ALA A 168 13.41 -15.40 8.06
C ALA A 168 13.95 -16.68 8.73
N LYS A 169 15.16 -17.12 8.36
CA LYS A 169 15.83 -18.25 9.02
C LYS A 169 16.21 -17.95 10.47
N ALA A 170 16.69 -16.73 10.77
CA ALA A 170 17.00 -16.34 12.14
C ALA A 170 15.73 -16.27 13.00
N MET A 171 14.64 -15.71 12.46
CA MET A 171 13.34 -15.66 13.13
C MET A 171 12.71 -17.03 13.33
N GLN A 172 12.94 -17.98 12.42
CA GLN A 172 12.54 -19.38 12.64
C GLN A 172 13.15 -19.94 13.92
N ALA A 173 14.46 -19.74 14.14
CA ALA A 173 15.13 -20.22 15.35
C ALA A 173 14.57 -19.54 16.62
N VAL A 174 14.20 -18.26 16.55
CA VAL A 174 13.55 -17.56 17.68
C VAL A 174 12.17 -18.16 17.95
N TYR A 175 11.36 -18.39 16.92
CA TYR A 175 10.04 -19.02 17.04
C TYR A 175 10.11 -20.44 17.62
N GLU A 176 11.12 -21.23 17.26
CA GLU A 176 11.33 -22.58 17.80
C GLU A 176 11.69 -22.57 19.30
N ILE A 177 12.37 -21.51 19.78
CA ILE A 177 12.69 -21.33 21.21
C ILE A 177 11.49 -20.79 22.00
N TYR A 178 10.68 -19.91 21.38
CA TYR A 178 9.53 -19.26 22.01
C TYR A 178 8.21 -19.57 21.26
N PRO A 179 7.81 -20.84 21.11
CA PRO A 179 6.69 -21.21 20.25
C PRO A 179 5.32 -20.75 20.77
N ASN A 180 5.23 -20.38 22.04
CA ASN A 180 4.00 -19.90 22.69
C ASN A 180 3.92 -18.36 22.75
N ASP A 181 4.96 -17.63 22.34
CA ASP A 181 4.90 -16.17 22.24
C ASP A 181 4.26 -15.79 20.89
N VAL A 182 3.00 -15.36 20.95
CA VAL A 182 2.19 -15.04 19.75
C VAL A 182 2.74 -13.86 18.95
N ASP A 183 3.43 -12.90 19.58
CA ASP A 183 4.03 -11.78 18.84
C ASP A 183 5.31 -12.23 18.13
N VAL A 184 6.12 -13.10 18.77
CA VAL A 184 7.29 -13.72 18.11
C VAL A 184 6.84 -14.51 16.88
N ALA A 185 5.80 -15.33 17.03
CA ALA A 185 5.20 -16.07 15.92
C ALA A 185 4.70 -15.13 14.81
N THR A 186 4.07 -14.00 15.17
CA THR A 186 3.60 -13.00 14.21
C THR A 186 4.75 -12.31 13.47
N VAL A 187 5.83 -11.93 14.14
CA VAL A 187 7.03 -11.35 13.50
C VAL A 187 7.71 -12.38 12.58
N TYR A 188 7.72 -13.65 12.96
CA TYR A 188 8.21 -14.73 12.09
C TYR A 188 7.31 -14.92 10.86
N ALA A 189 5.98 -14.89 11.03
CA ALA A 189 5.03 -14.95 9.92
C ALA A 189 5.23 -13.78 8.94
N GLU A 190 5.46 -12.55 9.43
CA GLU A 190 5.82 -11.41 8.57
C GLU A 190 7.11 -11.72 7.77
N ALA A 191 8.14 -12.25 8.43
CA ALA A 191 9.41 -12.59 7.79
C ALA A 191 9.24 -13.62 6.66
N LEU A 192 8.41 -14.65 6.88
CA LEU A 192 8.04 -15.63 5.85
C LEU A 192 7.28 -14.98 4.70
N PHE A 193 6.29 -14.15 5.00
CA PHE A 193 5.44 -13.54 4.00
C PHE A 193 6.23 -12.60 3.08
N LEU A 194 7.23 -11.90 3.61
CA LEU A 194 8.12 -11.07 2.81
C LEU A 194 8.95 -11.86 1.77
N LEU A 195 9.11 -13.17 1.90
CA LEU A 195 9.79 -13.99 0.90
C LEU A 195 8.92 -14.32 -0.31
N MET A 196 7.60 -14.21 -0.17
CA MET A 196 6.65 -14.62 -1.19
C MET A 196 6.55 -13.60 -2.33
N PRO A 197 6.21 -14.05 -3.55
CA PRO A 197 5.80 -13.15 -4.62
C PRO A 197 4.60 -12.29 -4.19
N ARG A 198 4.62 -11.01 -4.60
CA ARG A 198 3.52 -10.08 -4.33
C ARG A 198 2.36 -10.25 -5.31
N ALA A 199 2.66 -10.55 -6.57
CA ALA A 199 1.66 -10.65 -7.64
C ALA A 199 1.32 -12.12 -7.93
N GLY A 200 0.09 -12.34 -8.41
CA GLY A 200 -0.43 -13.65 -8.80
C GLY A 200 -1.18 -14.36 -7.67
N THR A 201 -1.87 -15.43 -8.06
CA THR A 201 -2.53 -16.36 -7.14
C THR A 201 -1.48 -17.21 -6.42
N ARG A 202 -1.68 -17.44 -5.12
CA ARG A 202 -0.89 -18.33 -4.29
C ARG A 202 -1.60 -19.67 -4.18
N GLU A 203 -0.91 -20.72 -4.58
CA GLU A 203 -1.42 -22.09 -4.46
C GLU A 203 -1.36 -22.54 -3.00
N LEU A 204 -2.44 -23.17 -2.53
CA LEU A 204 -2.56 -23.62 -1.14
C LEU A 204 -1.66 -24.82 -0.82
N ASP A 205 -1.19 -25.54 -1.84
CA ASP A 205 -0.25 -26.66 -1.71
C ASP A 205 1.23 -26.24 -1.76
N ASP A 206 1.53 -24.95 -1.99
CA ASP A 206 2.88 -24.41 -1.90
C ASP A 206 3.40 -24.56 -0.45
N PRO A 207 4.52 -25.25 -0.21
CA PRO A 207 5.09 -25.43 1.13
C PRO A 207 5.32 -24.12 1.90
N GLN A 208 5.63 -23.02 1.22
CA GLN A 208 5.79 -21.70 1.84
C GLN A 208 4.46 -21.14 2.32
N VAL A 209 3.39 -21.29 1.54
CA VAL A 209 2.02 -20.88 1.90
C VAL A 209 1.51 -21.71 3.07
N ILE A 210 1.68 -23.03 3.02
CA ILE A 210 1.33 -23.93 4.12
C ILE A 210 2.05 -23.53 5.41
N GLN A 211 3.35 -23.24 5.34
CA GLN A 211 4.14 -22.85 6.51
C GLN A 211 3.67 -21.50 7.09
N LEU A 212 3.44 -20.50 6.24
CA LEU A 212 2.92 -19.19 6.66
C LEU A 212 1.54 -19.33 7.34
N HIS A 213 0.61 -20.03 6.69
CA HIS A 213 -0.74 -20.24 7.21
C HIS A 213 -0.70 -20.99 8.54
N ARG A 214 0.13 -22.03 8.68
CA ARG A 214 0.26 -22.78 9.93
C ARG A 214 0.69 -21.89 11.10
N VAL A 215 1.68 -21.01 10.89
CA VAL A 215 2.17 -20.10 11.95
C VAL A 215 1.06 -19.11 12.32
N LEU A 216 0.42 -18.47 11.33
CA LEU A 216 -0.67 -17.50 11.56
C LEU A 216 -1.87 -18.16 12.25
N GLN A 217 -2.33 -19.31 11.79
CA GLN A 217 -3.44 -20.05 12.40
C GLN A 217 -3.12 -20.48 13.84
N GLY A 218 -1.86 -20.78 14.16
CA GLY A 218 -1.43 -21.04 15.54
C GLY A 218 -1.64 -19.85 16.46
N VAL A 219 -1.27 -18.65 16.00
CA VAL A 219 -1.54 -17.40 16.73
C VAL A 219 -3.05 -17.16 16.87
N LEU A 220 -3.79 -17.27 15.77
CA LEU A 220 -5.22 -16.96 15.71
C LEU A 220 -6.10 -17.94 16.49
N LYS A 221 -5.64 -19.17 16.70
CA LYS A 221 -6.27 -20.13 17.61
C LYS A 221 -6.19 -19.66 19.08
N THR A 222 -5.14 -18.93 19.43
CA THR A 222 -4.92 -18.39 20.78
C THR A 222 -5.62 -17.04 20.95
N ASP A 223 -5.46 -16.16 19.97
CA ASP A 223 -6.09 -14.84 19.93
C ASP A 223 -6.53 -14.49 18.51
N ILE A 224 -7.83 -14.70 18.23
CA ILE A 224 -8.45 -14.34 16.95
C ILE A 224 -8.50 -12.83 16.71
N ARG A 225 -8.20 -12.01 17.73
CA ARG A 225 -8.18 -10.55 17.64
C ARG A 225 -6.76 -9.98 17.57
N HIS A 226 -5.75 -10.84 17.44
CA HIS A 226 -4.36 -10.38 17.35
C HIS A 226 -4.17 -9.51 16.09
N PRO A 227 -3.89 -8.19 16.23
CA PRO A 227 -3.94 -7.25 15.10
C PRO A 227 -2.95 -7.61 13.99
N GLY A 228 -1.70 -7.93 14.36
CA GLY A 228 -0.67 -8.33 13.38
C GLY A 228 -1.01 -9.63 12.64
N ALA A 229 -1.32 -10.71 13.35
CA ALA A 229 -1.64 -12.00 12.75
C ALA A 229 -2.89 -11.94 11.87
N CYS A 230 -3.97 -11.28 12.30
CA CYS A 230 -5.17 -11.19 11.48
C CYS A 230 -4.95 -10.35 10.22
N HIS A 231 -4.23 -9.24 10.34
CA HIS A 231 -3.87 -8.43 9.18
C HIS A 231 -3.07 -9.25 8.16
N LEU A 232 -2.02 -9.94 8.61
CA LEU A 232 -1.23 -10.79 7.72
C LEU A 232 -2.04 -11.94 7.12
N TYR A 233 -2.97 -12.53 7.88
CA TYR A 233 -3.76 -13.65 7.40
C TYR A 233 -4.76 -13.26 6.32
N ILE A 234 -5.43 -12.11 6.45
CA ILE A 234 -6.28 -11.55 5.39
C ILE A 234 -5.50 -11.39 4.09
N HIS A 235 -4.32 -10.77 4.15
CA HIS A 235 -3.49 -10.62 2.95
C HIS A 235 -2.95 -11.96 2.41
N ALA A 236 -2.65 -12.92 3.29
CA ALA A 236 -2.15 -14.22 2.90
C ALA A 236 -3.20 -15.02 2.12
N THR A 237 -4.48 -14.93 2.51
CA THR A 237 -5.58 -15.68 1.89
C THR A 237 -6.26 -14.94 0.74
N GLU A 238 -6.24 -13.60 0.70
CA GLU A 238 -6.88 -12.78 -0.35
C GLU A 238 -6.47 -13.24 -1.76
N SER A 239 -5.17 -13.50 -1.98
CA SER A 239 -4.67 -13.95 -3.28
C SER A 239 -4.66 -15.47 -3.43
N THR A 240 -5.57 -16.21 -2.78
CA THR A 240 -5.70 -17.67 -2.91
C THR A 240 -7.06 -18.03 -3.51
N THR A 241 -7.27 -19.31 -3.82
CA THR A 241 -8.58 -19.83 -4.25
C THR A 241 -9.57 -20.03 -3.09
N THR A 242 -9.16 -19.78 -1.84
CA THR A 242 -10.00 -19.92 -0.64
C THR A 242 -9.89 -18.68 0.27
N PRO A 243 -10.28 -17.49 -0.20
CA PRO A 243 -10.21 -16.25 0.58
C PRO A 243 -11.06 -16.29 1.87
N GLU A 244 -12.10 -17.13 1.92
CA GLU A 244 -13.00 -17.32 3.07
C GLU A 244 -12.29 -17.80 4.34
N LEU A 245 -11.08 -18.37 4.22
CA LEU A 245 -10.27 -18.78 5.37
C LEU A 245 -10.04 -17.63 6.36
N ALA A 246 -9.93 -16.38 5.90
CA ALA A 246 -9.73 -15.22 6.75
C ALA A 246 -11.02 -14.52 7.21
N GLU A 247 -12.21 -15.08 6.93
CA GLU A 247 -13.49 -14.45 7.32
C GLU A 247 -13.54 -14.15 8.83
N GLY A 248 -13.10 -15.10 9.66
CA GLY A 248 -13.02 -14.89 11.10
C GLY A 248 -12.13 -13.71 11.49
N CYS A 249 -11.03 -13.47 10.77
CA CYS A 249 -10.19 -12.28 11.02
C CYS A 249 -10.84 -11.00 10.52
N ALA A 250 -11.51 -11.03 9.37
CA ALA A 250 -12.22 -9.89 8.83
C ALA A 250 -13.31 -9.37 9.79
N GLU A 251 -13.98 -10.27 10.52
CA GLU A 251 -14.98 -9.91 11.54
C GLU A 251 -14.42 -9.11 12.72
N TYR A 252 -13.16 -9.35 13.12
CA TYR A 252 -12.61 -8.73 14.34
C TYR A 252 -11.59 -7.63 14.08
N LEU A 253 -10.82 -7.72 12.99
CA LEU A 253 -9.62 -6.89 12.78
C LEU A 253 -9.94 -5.40 12.77
N GLY A 254 -11.05 -5.00 12.14
CA GLY A 254 -11.41 -3.60 11.91
C GLY A 254 -11.47 -2.73 13.17
N ASP A 255 -11.75 -3.35 14.33
CA ASP A 255 -11.87 -2.65 15.63
C ASP A 255 -10.67 -2.86 16.55
N THR A 256 -9.63 -3.56 16.11
CA THR A 256 -8.45 -3.84 16.95
C THR A 256 -7.57 -2.60 17.14
N ILE A 257 -7.54 -1.71 16.15
CA ILE A 257 -6.83 -0.42 16.18
C ILE A 257 -7.77 0.62 15.55
N PRO A 258 -8.78 1.10 16.31
CA PRO A 258 -10.01 1.67 15.76
C PRO A 258 -9.84 2.96 14.96
N GLY A 259 -8.77 3.73 15.18
CA GLY A 259 -8.48 4.95 14.41
C GLY A 259 -7.40 4.80 13.35
N ALA A 260 -6.86 3.60 13.12
CA ALA A 260 -5.92 3.35 12.03
C ALA A 260 -6.68 2.90 10.79
N SER A 261 -6.79 3.79 9.79
CA SER A 261 -7.68 3.55 8.64
C SER A 261 -7.30 2.30 7.84
N HIS A 262 -6.01 1.93 7.80
CA HIS A 262 -5.58 0.67 7.20
C HIS A 262 -6.27 -0.54 7.84
N ILE A 263 -6.19 -0.63 9.17
CA ILE A 263 -6.77 -1.73 9.95
C ILE A 263 -8.29 -1.76 9.80
N ASN A 264 -8.93 -0.58 9.80
CA ASN A 264 -10.37 -0.49 9.61
C ASN A 264 -10.84 -1.02 8.25
N HIS A 265 -10.08 -0.77 7.16
CA HIS A 265 -10.48 -1.25 5.84
C HIS A 265 -10.05 -2.69 5.55
N MET A 266 -9.04 -3.23 6.25
CA MET A 266 -8.51 -4.56 5.97
C MET A 266 -9.58 -5.67 5.82
N PRO A 267 -10.67 -5.71 6.62
CA PRO A 267 -11.77 -6.65 6.41
C PRO A 267 -12.35 -6.67 4.99
N SER A 268 -12.37 -5.51 4.31
CA SER A 268 -12.85 -5.36 2.94
C SER A 268 -12.12 -6.26 1.94
N HIS A 269 -10.84 -6.56 2.15
CA HIS A 269 -10.07 -7.46 1.29
C HIS A 269 -10.67 -8.87 1.27
N THR A 270 -11.09 -9.40 2.43
CA THR A 270 -11.79 -10.70 2.47
C THR A 270 -13.24 -10.57 2.01
N PHE A 271 -13.96 -9.58 2.52
CA PHE A 271 -15.41 -9.45 2.24
C PHE A 271 -15.72 -9.23 0.76
N ASN A 272 -14.87 -8.51 0.02
CA ASN A 272 -15.03 -8.37 -1.43
C ASN A 272 -14.91 -9.71 -2.16
N GLU A 273 -13.91 -10.52 -1.83
CA GLU A 273 -13.66 -11.80 -2.49
C GLU A 273 -14.77 -12.83 -2.24
N ILE A 274 -15.45 -12.76 -1.09
CA ILE A 274 -16.55 -13.68 -0.73
C ILE A 274 -17.95 -13.09 -0.95
N GLY A 275 -18.05 -11.93 -1.61
CA GLY A 275 -19.33 -11.31 -1.99
C GLY A 275 -20.12 -10.66 -0.85
N ARG A 276 -19.49 -10.38 0.30
CA ARG A 276 -20.07 -9.64 1.44
C ARG A 276 -19.95 -8.12 1.24
N TRP A 277 -20.50 -7.63 0.15
CA TRP A 277 -20.32 -6.25 -0.31
C TRP A 277 -20.77 -5.20 0.72
N GLY A 278 -21.92 -5.39 1.37
CA GLY A 278 -22.40 -4.47 2.41
C GLY A 278 -21.48 -4.39 3.65
N ASP A 279 -20.85 -5.49 4.05
CA ASP A 279 -19.83 -5.49 5.13
C ASP A 279 -18.58 -4.72 4.70
N SER A 280 -18.14 -4.97 3.46
CA SER A 280 -17.02 -4.25 2.85
C SER A 280 -17.27 -2.74 2.78
N VAL A 281 -18.48 -2.30 2.44
CA VAL A 281 -18.87 -0.88 2.47
C VAL A 281 -18.71 -0.30 3.89
N ARG A 282 -19.17 -1.01 4.92
CA ARG A 282 -19.04 -0.54 6.32
C ARG A 282 -17.58 -0.40 6.76
N ALA A 283 -16.76 -1.40 6.46
CA ALA A 283 -15.33 -1.39 6.78
C ALA A 283 -14.61 -0.19 6.14
N ASN A 284 -14.86 0.07 4.85
CA ASN A 284 -14.21 1.19 4.17
C ASN A 284 -14.77 2.56 4.60
N LEU A 285 -16.05 2.67 4.99
CA LEU A 285 -16.59 3.90 5.57
C LEU A 285 -15.92 4.21 6.93
N GLN A 286 -15.71 3.18 7.77
CA GLN A 286 -14.96 3.33 9.00
C GLN A 286 -13.53 3.81 8.73
N ALA A 287 -12.85 3.22 7.75
CA ALA A 287 -11.53 3.65 7.32
C ALA A 287 -11.51 5.10 6.84
N TRP A 288 -12.48 5.50 6.02
CA TRP A 288 -12.58 6.88 5.55
C TRP A 288 -12.82 7.88 6.69
N HIS A 289 -13.64 7.53 7.67
CA HIS A 289 -13.80 8.36 8.87
C HIS A 289 -12.49 8.48 9.66
N SER A 290 -11.71 7.41 9.78
CA SER A 290 -10.39 7.44 10.42
C SER A 290 -9.39 8.30 9.64
N ASP A 291 -9.43 8.27 8.30
CA ASP A 291 -8.64 9.16 7.44
C ASP A 291 -8.98 10.64 7.72
N GLN A 292 -10.27 10.96 7.83
CA GLN A 292 -10.72 12.33 8.13
C GLN A 292 -10.34 12.79 9.55
N LYS A 293 -10.46 11.91 10.54
CA LYS A 293 -10.10 12.19 11.95
C LYS A 293 -8.61 12.43 12.15
N ALA A 294 -7.75 11.97 11.24
CA ALA A 294 -6.32 12.26 11.29
C ALA A 294 -6.02 13.77 11.26
N ALA A 295 -6.87 14.58 10.61
CA ALA A 295 -6.71 16.04 10.56
C ALA A 295 -6.83 16.72 11.93
N VAL A 296 -7.45 16.06 12.92
CA VAL A 296 -7.62 16.57 14.29
C VAL A 296 -6.88 15.72 15.33
N GLY A 297 -6.01 14.81 14.89
CA GLY A 297 -5.20 13.95 15.78
C GLY A 297 -5.96 12.80 16.42
N GLU A 298 -7.19 12.50 15.97
CA GLU A 298 -8.02 11.40 16.48
C GLU A 298 -7.99 10.14 15.60
N GLY A 299 -7.15 10.13 14.57
CA GLY A 299 -6.98 9.02 13.64
C GLY A 299 -5.59 9.02 12.99
N VAL A 300 -5.28 7.94 12.29
CA VAL A 300 -4.05 7.78 11.52
C VAL A 300 -4.46 7.41 10.10
N ALA A 301 -4.31 8.37 9.19
CA ALA A 301 -4.66 8.21 7.79
C ALA A 301 -3.60 7.39 7.06
N ILE A 302 -3.98 6.22 6.55
CA ILE A 302 -3.11 5.27 5.88
C ILE A 302 -3.80 4.83 4.58
N TYR A 303 -3.15 5.14 3.46
CA TYR A 303 -3.66 4.92 2.09
C TYR A 303 -5.08 5.45 1.81
N PRO A 304 -5.42 6.73 2.09
CA PRO A 304 -6.79 7.23 1.91
C PRO A 304 -7.38 7.00 0.51
N ALA A 305 -6.57 7.15 -0.54
CA ALA A 305 -6.99 6.86 -1.90
C ALA A 305 -7.32 5.37 -2.12
N HIS A 306 -6.61 4.45 -1.47
CA HIS A 306 -6.89 3.02 -1.55
C HIS A 306 -8.19 2.66 -0.82
N ASN A 307 -8.38 3.20 0.40
CA ASN A 307 -9.60 3.00 1.19
C ASN A 307 -10.83 3.45 0.39
N LEU A 308 -10.77 4.62 -0.25
CA LEU A 308 -11.84 5.10 -1.12
C LEU A 308 -12.01 4.25 -2.39
N ALA A 309 -10.92 3.77 -3.01
CA ALA A 309 -11.03 2.87 -4.16
C ALA A 309 -11.75 1.55 -3.81
N MET A 310 -11.46 0.99 -2.64
CA MET A 310 -12.14 -0.19 -2.11
C MET A 310 -13.61 0.10 -1.78
N LEU A 311 -13.91 1.28 -1.21
CA LEU A 311 -15.29 1.73 -0.99
C LEU A 311 -16.08 1.86 -2.30
N ILE A 312 -15.49 2.46 -3.34
CA ILE A 312 -16.12 2.60 -4.66
C ILE A 312 -16.44 1.23 -5.23
N TYR A 313 -15.50 0.28 -5.17
CA TYR A 313 -15.69 -1.08 -5.66
C TYR A 313 -16.80 -1.81 -4.90
N ALA A 314 -16.72 -1.82 -3.57
CA ALA A 314 -17.70 -2.49 -2.71
C ALA A 314 -19.11 -1.91 -2.88
N ALA A 315 -19.26 -0.58 -2.80
CA ALA A 315 -20.56 0.09 -2.93
C ALA A 315 -21.14 -0.06 -4.35
N SER A 316 -20.29 -0.13 -5.38
CA SER A 316 -20.72 -0.39 -6.75
C SER A 316 -21.32 -1.79 -6.91
N ASN A 317 -20.70 -2.82 -6.30
CA ASN A 317 -21.19 -4.20 -6.35
C ASN A 317 -22.39 -4.45 -5.44
N ASP A 318 -22.47 -3.76 -4.29
CA ASP A 318 -23.63 -3.83 -3.40
C ASP A 318 -24.86 -3.09 -3.97
N GLY A 319 -24.67 -2.20 -4.95
CA GLY A 319 -25.72 -1.36 -5.53
C GLY A 319 -25.98 -0.06 -4.76
N GLN A 320 -25.10 0.32 -3.83
CA GLN A 320 -25.20 1.54 -3.02
C GLN A 320 -24.69 2.77 -3.79
N GLY A 321 -25.45 3.19 -4.80
CA GLY A 321 -25.04 4.24 -5.74
C GLY A 321 -24.68 5.58 -5.10
N ALA A 322 -25.43 6.04 -4.09
CA ALA A 322 -25.12 7.31 -3.41
C ALA A 322 -23.74 7.28 -2.71
N ILE A 323 -23.41 6.16 -2.07
CA ILE A 323 -22.12 5.97 -1.40
C ILE A 323 -21.00 5.85 -2.42
N ALA A 324 -21.19 5.05 -3.47
CA ALA A 324 -20.19 4.88 -4.52
C ALA A 324 -19.85 6.22 -5.19
N ILE A 325 -20.87 7.02 -5.54
CA ILE A 325 -20.69 8.31 -6.20
C ILE A 325 -19.97 9.30 -5.27
N GLN A 326 -20.35 9.38 -4.00
CA GLN A 326 -19.68 10.26 -3.04
C GLN A 326 -18.22 9.84 -2.84
N ALA A 327 -17.95 8.54 -2.65
CA ALA A 327 -16.59 8.02 -2.51
C ALA A 327 -15.73 8.30 -3.74
N ALA A 328 -16.31 8.20 -4.95
CA ALA A 328 -15.60 8.50 -6.19
C ALA A 328 -15.28 9.99 -6.35
N LYS A 329 -16.17 10.86 -5.87
CA LYS A 329 -15.92 12.31 -5.78
C LYS A 329 -14.84 12.64 -4.75
N ASP A 330 -14.87 12.01 -3.58
CA ASP A 330 -13.83 12.19 -2.55
C ASP A 330 -12.46 11.70 -3.06
N PHE A 331 -12.43 10.57 -3.78
CA PHE A 331 -11.22 10.06 -4.43
C PHE A 331 -10.67 11.04 -5.46
N ALA A 332 -11.55 11.65 -6.27
CA ALA A 332 -11.17 12.71 -7.20
C ALA A 332 -10.60 13.94 -6.51
N GLY A 333 -11.13 14.30 -5.34
CA GLY A 333 -10.57 15.33 -4.48
C GLY A 333 -9.13 15.04 -4.07
N ILE A 334 -8.83 13.81 -3.64
CA ILE A 334 -7.45 13.40 -3.28
C ILE A 334 -6.51 13.41 -4.50
N ARG A 335 -7.03 13.07 -5.68
CA ARG A 335 -6.26 13.06 -6.93
C ARG A 335 -6.16 14.43 -7.61
N ASN A 336 -6.77 15.47 -7.04
CA ASN A 336 -6.86 16.82 -7.59
C ASN A 336 -7.41 16.85 -9.04
N GLY A 337 -8.41 16.03 -9.33
CA GLY A 337 -9.04 16.06 -10.66
C GLY A 337 -9.90 14.85 -11.01
N ASN A 338 -10.58 14.99 -12.14
CA ASN A 338 -11.36 13.92 -12.75
C ASN A 338 -10.48 12.70 -13.00
N ASN A 339 -11.06 11.51 -12.85
CA ASN A 339 -10.37 10.23 -13.03
C ASN A 339 -11.38 9.14 -13.42
N MET A 340 -10.87 7.98 -13.82
CA MET A 340 -11.68 6.85 -14.28
C MET A 340 -12.70 6.39 -13.25
N HIS A 341 -12.39 6.42 -11.95
CA HIS A 341 -13.30 5.92 -10.92
C HIS A 341 -14.56 6.78 -10.83
N TRP A 342 -14.44 8.10 -10.94
CA TRP A 342 -15.59 9.00 -10.88
C TRP A 342 -16.52 8.82 -12.08
N VAL A 343 -15.98 8.91 -13.30
CA VAL A 343 -16.80 8.79 -14.51
C VAL A 343 -17.43 7.40 -14.65
N LEU A 344 -16.70 6.30 -14.34
CA LEU A 344 -17.25 4.96 -14.42
C LEU A 344 -18.35 4.71 -13.37
N THR A 345 -18.21 5.29 -12.17
CA THR A 345 -19.24 5.19 -11.14
C THR A 345 -20.52 5.90 -11.59
N LEU A 346 -20.41 7.09 -12.17
CA LEU A 346 -21.57 7.81 -12.73
C LEU A 346 -22.23 7.02 -13.86
N ILE A 347 -21.44 6.42 -14.77
CA ILE A 347 -21.95 5.56 -15.84
C ILE A 347 -22.70 4.35 -15.27
N ARG A 348 -22.12 3.64 -14.30
CA ARG A 348 -22.72 2.45 -13.68
C ARG A 348 -24.10 2.74 -13.09
N PHE A 349 -24.27 3.91 -12.47
CA PHE A 349 -25.53 4.32 -11.85
C PHE A 349 -26.40 5.22 -12.75
N GLY A 350 -26.14 5.25 -14.05
CA GLY A 350 -27.00 5.94 -15.03
C GLY A 350 -27.04 7.46 -14.89
N ARG A 351 -26.04 8.06 -14.24
CA ARG A 351 -25.95 9.51 -14.00
C ARG A 351 -25.34 10.24 -15.20
N PHE A 352 -25.92 10.03 -16.38
CA PHE A 352 -25.36 10.54 -17.64
C PHE A 352 -25.28 12.07 -17.70
N ALA A 353 -26.26 12.77 -17.12
CA ALA A 353 -26.22 14.23 -17.06
C ALA A 353 -24.99 14.74 -16.29
N GLU A 354 -24.68 14.15 -15.14
CA GLU A 354 -23.49 14.52 -14.33
C GLU A 354 -22.19 14.18 -15.06
N VAL A 355 -22.13 13.10 -15.86
CA VAL A 355 -20.95 12.82 -16.70
C VAL A 355 -20.68 14.00 -17.64
N LEU A 356 -21.72 14.56 -18.27
CA LEU A 356 -21.58 15.68 -19.21
C LEU A 356 -21.17 17.00 -18.52
N GLU A 357 -21.37 17.12 -17.20
CA GLU A 357 -20.89 18.28 -16.41
C GLU A 357 -19.38 18.21 -16.12
N LEU A 358 -18.77 17.02 -16.22
CA LEU A 358 -17.32 16.82 -16.02
C LEU A 358 -16.54 17.18 -17.29
N THR A 359 -16.34 18.48 -17.54
CA THR A 359 -15.71 18.99 -18.77
C THR A 359 -14.20 18.82 -18.82
N ASP A 360 -13.55 18.73 -17.66
CA ASP A 360 -12.09 18.63 -17.59
C ASP A 360 -11.64 17.20 -17.88
N GLN A 361 -10.99 17.02 -19.02
CA GLN A 361 -10.44 15.74 -19.43
C GLN A 361 -9.18 15.40 -18.60
N PRO A 362 -9.11 14.21 -17.98
CA PRO A 362 -7.93 13.81 -17.20
C PRO A 362 -6.66 13.71 -18.04
N GLU A 363 -5.51 14.04 -17.43
CA GLU A 363 -4.20 13.99 -18.08
C GLU A 363 -3.66 12.57 -18.26
N ARG A 364 -3.85 11.71 -17.25
CA ARG A 364 -3.35 10.33 -17.29
C ARG A 364 -4.06 9.57 -18.40
N LYS A 365 -3.33 9.04 -19.37
CA LYS A 365 -3.88 8.40 -20.58
C LYS A 365 -5.03 7.43 -20.30
N MET A 366 -4.88 6.51 -19.34
CA MET A 366 -5.94 5.57 -18.96
C MET A 366 -7.21 6.28 -18.47
N ASP A 367 -7.10 7.29 -17.60
CA ASP A 367 -8.25 8.08 -17.14
C ASP A 367 -8.88 8.86 -18.29
N SER A 368 -8.05 9.42 -19.16
CA SER A 368 -8.44 10.23 -20.31
C SER A 368 -9.32 9.45 -21.29
N GLU A 369 -8.93 8.21 -21.61
CA GLU A 369 -9.69 7.40 -22.58
C GLU A 369 -10.96 6.79 -21.98
N ILE A 370 -10.93 6.46 -20.69
CA ILE A 370 -12.15 6.05 -19.98
C ILE A 370 -13.12 7.24 -19.84
N TRP A 371 -12.60 8.45 -19.66
CA TRP A 371 -13.40 9.68 -19.71
C TRP A 371 -14.00 9.89 -21.11
N ASN A 372 -13.23 9.71 -22.19
CA ASN A 372 -13.76 9.79 -23.57
C ASN A 372 -14.90 8.78 -23.79
N PHE A 373 -14.73 7.54 -23.32
CA PHE A 373 -15.79 6.53 -23.35
C PHE A 373 -17.04 7.00 -22.59
N ALA A 374 -16.88 7.47 -21.35
CA ALA A 374 -18.00 7.93 -20.53
C ALA A 374 -18.75 9.11 -21.16
N GLN A 375 -18.03 10.10 -21.71
CA GLN A 375 -18.63 11.22 -22.45
C GLN A 375 -19.41 10.74 -23.68
N GLY A 376 -18.83 9.82 -24.46
CA GLY A 376 -19.50 9.23 -25.62
C GLY A 376 -20.78 8.48 -25.24
N TYR A 377 -20.71 7.67 -24.19
CA TYR A 377 -21.86 6.91 -23.67
C TYR A 377 -22.94 7.85 -23.13
N ALA A 378 -22.58 8.88 -22.36
CA ALA A 378 -23.52 9.85 -21.82
C ALA A 378 -24.19 10.70 -22.92
N HIS A 379 -23.47 11.07 -23.97
CA HIS A 379 -24.04 11.72 -25.14
C HIS A 379 -25.03 10.81 -25.88
N LEU A 380 -24.71 9.53 -26.05
CA LEU A 380 -25.63 8.56 -26.65
C LEU A 380 -26.94 8.50 -25.85
N ARG A 381 -26.84 8.35 -24.53
CA ARG A 381 -27.99 8.25 -23.62
C ARG A 381 -28.81 9.54 -23.50
N THR A 382 -28.31 10.66 -24.03
CA THR A 382 -29.01 11.94 -24.12
C THR A 382 -29.44 12.27 -25.56
N GLY A 383 -29.45 11.27 -26.46
CA GLY A 383 -29.93 11.38 -27.84
C GLY A 383 -28.95 12.02 -28.83
N LYS A 384 -27.69 12.23 -28.44
CA LYS A 384 -26.66 12.88 -29.27
C LYS A 384 -25.75 11.83 -29.91
N VAL A 385 -26.32 11.02 -30.82
CA VAL A 385 -25.61 9.91 -31.50
C VAL A 385 -24.35 10.39 -32.23
N ASP A 386 -24.40 11.52 -32.92
CA ASP A 386 -23.24 12.08 -33.63
C ASP A 386 -22.07 12.35 -32.70
N LYS A 387 -22.35 12.85 -31.48
CA LYS A 387 -21.33 13.08 -30.45
C LYS A 387 -20.77 11.76 -29.92
N ALA A 388 -21.62 10.76 -29.71
CA ALA A 388 -21.17 9.43 -29.32
C ALA A 388 -20.18 8.85 -30.36
N GLN A 389 -20.46 9.02 -31.65
CA GLN A 389 -19.56 8.60 -32.74
C GLN A 389 -18.24 9.37 -32.75
N GLU A 390 -18.24 10.68 -32.47
CA GLU A 390 -17.01 11.47 -32.32
C GLU A 390 -16.12 10.91 -31.21
N TYR A 391 -16.69 10.61 -30.04
CA TYR A 391 -15.96 10.03 -28.91
C TYR A 391 -15.49 8.60 -29.19
N LEU A 392 -16.30 7.77 -29.84
CA LEU A 392 -15.89 6.42 -30.25
C LEU A 392 -14.63 6.46 -31.12
N LYS A 393 -14.54 7.41 -32.07
CA LYS A 393 -13.33 7.58 -32.89
C LYS A 393 -12.08 7.89 -32.06
N ARG A 394 -12.22 8.64 -30.96
CA ARG A 394 -11.10 8.93 -30.02
C ARG A 394 -10.64 7.67 -29.31
N VAL A 395 -11.57 6.91 -28.74
CA VAL A 395 -11.27 5.66 -28.02
C VAL A 395 -10.65 4.61 -28.97
N ARG A 396 -11.21 4.43 -30.18
CA ARG A 396 -10.64 3.54 -31.21
C ARG A 396 -9.24 3.98 -31.66
N LYS A 397 -8.98 5.29 -31.73
CA LYS A 397 -7.63 5.81 -32.00
C LYS A 397 -6.67 5.45 -30.87
N ALA A 398 -7.11 5.56 -29.61
CA ALA A 398 -6.30 5.18 -28.46
C ALA A 398 -5.99 3.68 -28.45
N GLU A 399 -6.99 2.82 -28.64
CA GLU A 399 -6.84 1.37 -28.82
C GLU A 399 -5.77 1.05 -29.88
N LYS A 400 -5.89 1.61 -31.09
CA LYS A 400 -4.92 1.43 -32.17
C LYS A 400 -3.52 1.92 -31.80
N SER A 401 -3.42 3.06 -31.12
CA SER A 401 -2.13 3.61 -30.67
C SER A 401 -1.42 2.74 -29.62
N SER A 402 -2.18 1.92 -28.90
CA SER A 402 -1.66 0.98 -27.89
C SER A 402 -1.42 -0.43 -28.44
N GLN A 403 -1.61 -0.67 -29.74
CA GLN A 403 -1.49 -2.02 -30.31
C GLN A 403 -0.10 -2.63 -30.15
N SER A 404 0.96 -1.81 -30.20
CA SER A 404 2.34 -2.29 -29.99
C SER A 404 2.60 -2.79 -28.57
N ASP A 405 1.81 -2.31 -27.59
CA ASP A 405 1.84 -2.80 -26.20
C ASP A 405 1.12 -4.16 -26.11
N GLY A 406 0.02 -4.36 -26.86
CA GLY A 406 -0.76 -5.62 -26.90
C GLY A 406 -1.31 -6.08 -25.55
N GLY A 407 -0.95 -5.39 -24.47
CA GLY A 407 -1.22 -5.74 -23.10
C GLY A 407 -2.49 -5.10 -22.58
N ARG A 408 -2.55 -4.98 -21.25
CA ARG A 408 -3.75 -4.58 -20.50
C ARG A 408 -4.39 -3.28 -21.02
N GLN A 409 -3.60 -2.27 -21.40
CA GLN A 409 -4.16 -0.99 -21.86
C GLN A 409 -4.92 -1.14 -23.18
N HIS A 410 -4.33 -1.83 -24.15
CA HIS A 410 -4.95 -2.07 -25.45
C HIS A 410 -6.29 -2.79 -25.30
N LYS A 411 -6.31 -3.85 -24.49
CA LYS A 411 -7.50 -4.65 -24.21
C LYS A 411 -8.60 -3.86 -23.51
N ILE A 412 -8.26 -3.04 -22.50
CA ILE A 412 -9.24 -2.14 -21.85
C ILE A 412 -9.85 -1.18 -22.87
N PHE A 413 -9.03 -0.52 -23.70
CA PHE A 413 -9.53 0.43 -24.71
C PHE A 413 -10.40 -0.25 -25.78
N GLY A 414 -10.01 -1.45 -26.22
CA GLY A 414 -10.80 -2.25 -27.15
C GLY A 414 -12.16 -2.65 -26.59
N THR A 415 -12.19 -3.03 -25.30
CA THR A 415 -13.41 -3.39 -24.57
C THR A 415 -14.38 -2.22 -24.48
N ILE A 416 -13.94 -1.07 -23.94
CA ILE A 416 -14.81 0.11 -23.79
C ILE A 416 -15.24 0.69 -25.15
N ALA A 417 -14.39 0.60 -26.18
CA ALA A 417 -14.78 0.99 -27.54
C ALA A 417 -15.84 0.06 -28.14
N GLY A 418 -15.72 -1.26 -27.93
CA GLY A 418 -16.70 -2.25 -28.36
C GLY A 418 -18.05 -2.05 -27.66
N ILE A 419 -18.05 -1.74 -26.36
CA ILE A 419 -19.28 -1.40 -25.61
C ILE A 419 -19.95 -0.17 -26.23
N LEU A 420 -19.21 0.93 -26.44
CA LEU A 420 -19.80 2.16 -26.98
C LEU A 420 -20.30 1.98 -28.43
N GLU A 421 -19.56 1.26 -29.26
CA GLU A 421 -19.98 0.96 -30.64
C GLU A 421 -21.23 0.09 -30.68
N GLY A 422 -21.30 -0.96 -29.86
CA GLY A 422 -22.47 -1.83 -29.76
C GLY A 422 -23.71 -1.07 -29.32
N GLU A 423 -23.56 -0.13 -28.39
CA GLU A 423 -24.65 0.74 -27.93
C GLU A 423 -25.11 1.74 -29.00
N ILE A 424 -24.17 2.31 -29.78
CA ILE A 424 -24.51 3.19 -30.91
C ILE A 424 -25.35 2.42 -31.95
N HIS A 425 -24.94 1.19 -32.30
CA HIS A 425 -25.70 0.35 -33.22
C HIS A 425 -27.08 -0.04 -32.67
N ARG A 426 -27.16 -0.29 -31.36
CA ARG A 426 -28.42 -0.60 -30.68
C ARG A 426 -29.40 0.56 -30.78
N GLU A 427 -28.93 1.78 -30.52
CA GLU A 427 -29.74 3.00 -30.61
C GLU A 427 -30.23 3.26 -32.04
N SER A 428 -29.46 2.89 -33.06
CA SER A 428 -29.88 2.99 -34.47
C SER A 428 -30.76 1.84 -34.97
N GLY A 429 -31.07 0.85 -34.11
CA GLY A 429 -31.86 -0.34 -34.47
C GLY A 429 -31.12 -1.42 -35.24
N ASP A 430 -29.80 -1.29 -35.44
CA ASP A 430 -28.98 -2.32 -36.10
C ASP A 430 -28.49 -3.35 -35.07
N LEU A 431 -29.41 -4.24 -34.68
CA LEU A 431 -29.13 -5.25 -33.65
C LEU A 431 -28.04 -6.25 -34.08
N ASN A 432 -27.90 -6.53 -35.38
CA ASN A 432 -26.88 -7.45 -35.87
C ASN A 432 -25.48 -6.86 -35.72
N ALA A 433 -25.30 -5.58 -36.03
CA ALA A 433 -24.03 -4.90 -35.79
C ALA A 433 -23.75 -4.73 -34.30
N SER A 434 -24.79 -4.41 -33.51
CA SER A 434 -24.71 -4.28 -32.06
C SER A 434 -24.17 -5.54 -31.38
N ILE A 435 -24.76 -6.71 -31.69
CA ILE A 435 -24.33 -8.01 -31.16
C ILE A 435 -22.85 -8.26 -31.49
N LYS A 436 -22.44 -8.07 -32.75
CA LYS A 436 -21.05 -8.28 -33.16
C LYS A 436 -20.06 -7.39 -32.40
N SER A 437 -20.41 -6.13 -32.15
CA SER A 437 -19.56 -5.22 -31.37
C SER A 437 -19.45 -5.65 -29.91
N PHE A 438 -20.54 -6.13 -29.30
CA PHE A 438 -20.52 -6.66 -27.93
C PHE A 438 -19.74 -7.98 -27.83
N GLU A 439 -19.92 -8.91 -28.77
CA GLU A 439 -19.13 -10.16 -28.81
C GLU A 439 -17.63 -9.88 -28.92
N LYS A 440 -17.24 -8.87 -29.72
CA LYS A 440 -15.85 -8.43 -29.79
C LYS A 440 -15.37 -7.83 -28.47
N ALA A 441 -16.20 -7.05 -27.78
CA ALA A 441 -15.84 -6.49 -26.48
C ALA A 441 -15.60 -7.59 -25.44
N VAL A 442 -16.51 -8.57 -25.36
CA VAL A 442 -16.39 -9.75 -24.49
C VAL A 442 -15.12 -10.53 -24.81
N SER A 443 -14.89 -10.86 -26.09
CA SER A 443 -13.68 -11.58 -26.49
C SER A 443 -12.39 -10.82 -26.15
N THR A 444 -12.41 -9.48 -26.12
CA THR A 444 -11.24 -8.67 -25.74
C THR A 444 -11.06 -8.65 -24.22
N GLU A 445 -12.16 -8.62 -23.47
CA GLU A 445 -12.18 -8.67 -22.00
C GLU A 445 -11.72 -10.03 -21.47
N ASP A 446 -12.14 -11.14 -22.09
CA ASP A 446 -11.75 -12.50 -21.72
C ASP A 446 -10.22 -12.76 -21.86
N GLU A 447 -9.52 -11.90 -22.60
CA GLU A 447 -8.06 -11.96 -22.73
C GLU A 447 -7.31 -11.15 -21.66
N LEU A 448 -7.98 -10.34 -20.82
CA LEU A 448 -7.35 -9.55 -19.74
C LEU A 448 -6.87 -10.43 -18.59
#